data_AF-A0A6V8JYV4-F1
#
_entry.id   AF-A0A6V8JYV4-F1
#
_cell.length_a   1.000
_cell.length_b   1.000
_cell.length_c   1.000
_cell.angle_alpha   90.00
_cell.angle_beta   90.00
_cell.angle_gamma   90.00
#
_symmetry.space_group_name_H-M   'P 1'
#
loop_
_entity.id
_entity.type
_entity.pdbx_description
1 polymer ?
#
loop_
_entity_poly.entity_id
_entity_poly.type
_entity_poly.pdbx_seq_one_letter_code
_entity_poly.pdbx_strand_id
1 'polypeptide(L)' 'MRAQLTDGNLLETGRPFGRGSLQQIRGDLATLIELGAAYVVLDPLADRPDDRVSPERDWETLAAVIADH' A
#
# COMPACT_ATOMS: atom_id res chain seq x y z
N MET A 1 -2.87 2.28 -7.16
CA MET A 1 -2.29 1.09 -6.50
C MET A 1 -2.95 0.95 -5.14
N ARG A 2 -3.22 -0.27 -4.69
CA ARG A 2 -3.76 -0.50 -3.35
C ARG A 2 -2.71 -0.14 -2.29
N ALA A 3 -3.14 0.21 -1.08
CA ALA A 3 -2.26 0.35 0.08
C ALA A 3 -2.84 -0.48 1.21
N GLN A 4 -2.43 -1.74 1.30
CA GLN A 4 -2.92 -2.67 2.31
C GLN A 4 -1.76 -3.23 3.12
N LEU A 5 -1.59 -2.71 4.34
CA LEU A 5 -0.61 -3.21 5.28
C LEU A 5 -1.00 -4.59 5.81
N THR A 6 0.02 -5.42 5.98
CA THR A 6 -0.06 -6.70 6.70
C THR A 6 0.96 -6.68 7.84
N ASP A 7 0.73 -7.49 8.88
CA ASP A 7 1.62 -7.56 10.06
C ASP A 7 3.04 -8.08 9.78
N GLY A 8 3.33 -8.43 8.51
CA GLY A 8 4.65 -8.89 8.08
C GLY A 8 4.79 -8.92 6.57
N ASN A 9 5.94 -9.41 6.12
CA ASN A 9 6.25 -9.55 4.70
C ASN A 9 5.40 -10.66 4.08
N LEU A 10 4.91 -10.41 2.88
CA LEU A 10 4.34 -11.44 2.01
C LEU A 10 5.42 -11.99 1.08
N LEU A 11 5.30 -13.27 0.68
CA LEU A 11 6.18 -13.88 -0.32
C LEU A 11 6.07 -13.11 -1.63
N GLU A 12 7.20 -12.76 -2.24
CA GLU A 12 7.22 -11.88 -3.41
C GLU A 12 6.56 -12.48 -4.65
N THR A 13 6.69 -13.80 -4.83
CA THR A 13 6.13 -14.50 -5.98
C THR A 13 4.60 -14.42 -5.98
N GLY A 14 4.05 -13.65 -6.91
CA GLY A 14 2.60 -13.47 -7.06
C GLY A 14 1.97 -12.48 -6.07
N ARG A 15 2.78 -11.72 -5.32
CA ARG A 15 2.29 -10.65 -4.44
C ARG A 15 1.72 -9.49 -5.26
N PRO A 16 0.50 -9.01 -4.98
CA PRO A 16 0.02 -7.77 -5.57
C PRO A 16 0.84 -6.57 -5.09
N PHE A 17 1.21 -5.68 -6.02
CA PHE A 17 1.82 -4.38 -5.69
C PHE A 17 0.90 -3.60 -4.73
N GLY A 18 1.50 -2.99 -3.72
CA GLY A 18 0.79 -2.21 -2.71
C GLY A 18 0.14 -3.04 -1.60
N ARG A 19 0.46 -4.33 -1.51
CA ARG A 19 0.06 -5.21 -0.40
C ARG A 19 1.28 -5.87 0.23
N GLY A 20 1.41 -5.77 1.55
CA GLY A 20 2.52 -6.35 2.29
C GLY A 20 2.93 -5.49 3.48
N SER A 21 4.17 -5.68 3.94
CA SER A 21 4.73 -4.78 4.94
C SER A 21 4.92 -3.37 4.36
N LEU A 22 5.09 -2.39 5.26
CA LEU A 22 5.38 -1.01 4.88
C LEU A 22 6.59 -0.91 3.93
N GLN A 23 7.64 -1.68 4.19
CA GLN A 23 8.85 -1.66 3.35
C GLN A 23 8.59 -2.23 1.95
N GLN A 24 7.77 -3.29 1.83
CA GLN A 24 7.40 -3.84 0.53
C GLN A 24 6.55 -2.85 -0.27
N ILE A 25 5.60 -2.17 0.36
CA ILE A 25 4.74 -1.17 -0.29
C ILE A 25 5.57 0.04 -0.76
N ARG A 26 6.59 0.46 0.01
CA ARG A 26 7.51 1.52 -0.43
C ARG A 26 8.42 1.09 -1.58
N GLY A 27 8.90 -0.16 -1.54
CA GLY A 27 9.64 -0.75 -2.66
C GLY A 27 8.82 -0.77 -3.95
N ASP A 28 7.54 -1.13 -3.83
CA ASP A 28 6.58 -1.10 -4.94
C ASP A 28 6.46 0.30 -5.55
N LEU A 29 6.37 1.34 -4.72
CA LEU A 29 6.30 2.71 -5.23
C LEU A 29 7.60 3.14 -5.90
N ALA A 30 8.75 2.80 -5.31
CA ALA A 30 10.07 3.08 -5.90
C ALA A 30 10.18 2.43 -7.29
N THR A 31 9.80 1.17 -7.44
CA THR A 31 9.76 0.47 -8.73
C THR A 31 8.84 1.18 -9.72
N LEU A 32 7.65 1.63 -9.32
CA LEU A 32 6.74 2.37 -10.21
C LEU A 32 7.35 3.71 -10.67
N ILE A 33 8.04 4.41 -9.77
CA ILE A 33 8.76 5.66 -10.08
C ILE A 33 9.88 5.38 -11.09
N GLU A 34 10.68 4.33 -10.87
CA GLU A 34 11.76 3.92 -11.78
C GLU A 34 11.23 3.54 -13.18
N LEU A 35 10.03 2.97 -13.25
CA LEU A 35 9.33 2.68 -14.50
C LEU A 35 8.71 3.91 -15.17
N GLY A 36 8.86 5.10 -14.59
CA GLY A 36 8.44 6.38 -15.17
C GLY A 36 7.02 6.81 -14.79
N ALA A 37 6.45 6.27 -13.70
CA ALA A 37 5.16 6.75 -13.20
C ALA A 37 5.27 8.22 -12.75
N ALA A 38 4.55 9.12 -13.42
CA ALA A 38 4.50 10.53 -13.06
C ALA A 38 3.73 10.78 -11.74
N TYR A 39 2.79 9.90 -11.42
CA TYR A 39 2.06 9.89 -10.16
C TYR A 39 1.55 8.49 -9.86
N VAL A 40 1.37 8.18 -8.58
CA VAL A 40 0.73 6.94 -8.12
C VAL A 40 -0.39 7.31 -7.16
N VAL A 41 -1.61 6.90 -7.49
CA VAL A 41 -2.77 7.04 -6.60
C VAL A 41 -2.76 5.88 -5.62
N LEU A 42 -2.72 6.16 -4.32
CA LEU A 42 -2.85 5.15 -3.27
C LEU A 42 -4.31 4.99 -2.85
N ASP A 43 -4.80 3.76 -2.92
CA ASP A 43 -6.16 3.39 -2.52
C ASP A 43 -6.08 2.51 -1.25
N PRO A 44 -6.39 3.06 -0.06
CA PRO A 44 -6.38 2.29 1.18
C PRO A 44 -7.71 1.54 1.42
N LEU A 45 -8.73 1.75 0.58
CA LEU A 45 -10.08 1.31 0.87
C LEU A 45 -10.21 -0.20 0.65
N ALA A 46 -10.91 -0.86 1.58
CA ALA A 46 -11.34 -2.24 1.40
C ALA A 46 -12.30 -2.36 0.20
N ASP A 47 -12.24 -3.49 -0.53
CA ASP A 47 -13.10 -3.76 -1.71
C ASP A 47 -14.59 -3.66 -1.40
N ARG A 48 -14.95 -3.91 -0.13
CA ARG A 48 -16.33 -3.80 0.33
C ARG A 48 -16.43 -2.77 1.44
N PRO A 49 -17.39 -1.83 1.35
CA PRO A 49 -17.63 -0.87 2.41
C PRO A 49 -18.01 -1.53 3.74
N ASP A 50 -18.58 -2.75 3.69
CA ASP A 50 -18.96 -3.54 4.87
C ASP A 50 -17.74 -4.20 5.57
N ASP A 51 -16.62 -4.38 4.86
CA ASP A 51 -15.36 -4.89 5.43
C ASP A 51 -14.53 -3.77 6.10
N ARG A 52 -15.04 -2.53 6.12
CA ARG A 52 -14.35 -1.42 6.79
C ARG A 52 -14.39 -1.61 8.29
N VAL A 53 -13.27 -2.07 8.83
CA VAL A 53 -13.05 -2.17 10.27
C VAL A 53 -13.02 -0.77 10.91
N SER A 54 -12.38 0.21 10.25
CA SER A 54 -12.29 1.60 10.73
C SER A 54 -11.63 2.50 9.67
N PRO A 55 -12.25 3.64 9.29
CA PRO A 55 -11.64 4.61 8.36
C PRO A 55 -10.33 5.22 8.91
N GLU A 56 -10.14 5.25 10.23
CA GLU A 56 -8.91 5.72 10.86
C GLU A 56 -7.71 4.85 10.46
N ARG A 57 -7.88 3.52 10.37
CA ARG A 57 -6.80 2.62 9.91
C ARG A 57 -6.41 2.84 8.46
N ASP A 58 -7.36 3.21 7.61
CA ASP A 58 -7.10 3.53 6.21
C ASP A 58 -6.21 4.80 6.12
N TRP A 59 -6.49 5.81 6.95
CA TRP A 59 -5.68 7.02 7.06
C TRP A 59 -4.31 6.77 7.67
N GLU A 60 -4.21 5.97 8.72
CA GLU A 60 -2.94 5.58 9.34
C GLU A 60 -2.05 4.83 8.33
N THR A 61 -2.65 3.98 7.50
CA THR A 61 -1.94 3.28 6.42
C THR A 61 -1.35 4.26 5.41
N LEU A 62 -2.14 5.23 4.95
CA LEU A 62 -1.64 6.26 4.04
C LEU A 62 -0.52 7.10 4.68
N ALA A 63 -0.74 7.57 5.91
CA ALA A 63 0.23 8.36 6.65
C ALA A 63 1.55 7.60 6.84
N ALA A 64 1.49 6.32 7.20
CA ALA A 64 2.66 5.47 7.33
C ALA A 64 3.41 5.33 6.01
N VAL A 65 2.72 5.08 4.89
CA VAL A 65 3.37 4.93 3.58
C VAL A 65 4.12 6.21 3.17
N ILE A 66 3.52 7.39 3.35
CA ILE A 66 4.07 8.67 2.87
C ILE A 66 5.06 9.36 3.81
N ALA A 67 5.08 9.02 5.11
CA ALA A 67 5.89 9.74 6.09
C ALA A 67 7.42 9.72 5.85
N ASP A 68 7.90 8.79 5.02
CA ASP A 68 9.33 8.52 4.78
C ASP A 68 9.59 8.22 3.29
N HIS A 69 8.72 8.72 2.41
CA HIS A 69 8.72 8.38 0.99
C HIS A 69 9.35 9.44 0.08
#